data_AF-A0A015JP85-F1
#
_entry.id   AF-A0A015JP85-F1
#
_cell.length_a   1.000
_cell.length_b   1.000
_cell.length_c   1.000
_cell.angle_alpha   90.00
_cell.angle_beta   90.00
_cell.angle_gamma   90.00
#
_symmetry.space_group_name_H-M   'P 1'
#
loop_
_entity.id
_entity.type
_entity.pdbx_description
1 polymer ?
#
loop_
_entity_poly.entity_id
_entity_poly.type
_entity_poly.pdbx_seq_one_letter_code
_entity_poly.pdbx_strand_id
1 'polypeptide(L)'
;MEGEEEIAKQNVIKSYYNFGKALEDHYDHYKKNNPKRTAQALLPNSVSDDLFQKKKEWALKIYDLFSEIGEHMIQRIKSFSVASISKLSQNDIDHILVRFAK
;
A
#
# COMPACT_ATOMS: atom_id res chain seq x y z
N MET A 1 -14.68 -21.70 -10.21
CA MET A 1 -14.96 -20.25 -10.21
C MET A 1 -14.44 -19.52 -8.97
N GLU A 2 -13.96 -20.21 -7.94
CA GLU A 2 -13.38 -19.57 -6.73
C GLU A 2 -11.92 -19.09 -6.93
N GLY A 3 -11.12 -19.81 -7.72
CA GLY A 3 -9.72 -19.45 -7.98
C GLY A 3 -9.54 -18.20 -8.85
N GLU A 4 -10.47 -17.91 -9.77
CA GLU A 4 -10.40 -16.71 -10.63
C GLU A 4 -10.67 -15.42 -9.82
N GLU A 5 -11.59 -15.49 -8.85
CA GLU A 5 -11.88 -14.38 -7.95
C GLU A 5 -10.70 -14.10 -7.01
N GLU A 6 -10.04 -15.14 -6.51
CA GLU A 6 -8.80 -15.04 -5.74
C GLU A 6 -7.70 -14.33 -6.53
N ILE A 7 -7.44 -14.77 -7.77
CA ILE A 7 -6.44 -14.16 -8.66
C ILE A 7 -6.78 -12.69 -8.94
N ALA A 8 -8.04 -12.36 -9.18
CA ALA A 8 -8.47 -10.98 -9.40
C ALA A 8 -8.19 -10.10 -8.16
N LYS A 9 -8.50 -10.58 -6.95
CA LYS A 9 -8.20 -9.86 -5.69
C LYS A 9 -6.69 -9.65 -5.52
N GLN A 10 -5.89 -10.68 -5.75
CA GLN A 10 -4.44 -10.60 -5.67
C GLN A 10 -3.86 -9.57 -6.65
N ASN A 11 -4.35 -9.54 -7.89
CA ASN A 11 -3.94 -8.57 -8.90
C ASN A 11 -4.31 -7.13 -8.50
N VAL A 12 -5.49 -6.92 -7.92
CA VAL A 12 -5.89 -5.61 -7.39
C VAL A 12 -4.96 -5.19 -6.25
N ILE A 13 -4.69 -6.07 -5.29
CA ILE A 13 -3.76 -5.78 -4.17
C ILE A 13 -2.36 -5.46 -4.70
N LYS A 14 -1.87 -6.23 -5.67
CA LYS A 14 -0.57 -5.99 -6.32
C LYS A 14 -0.51 -4.63 -7.02
N SER A 15 -1.61 -4.20 -7.63
CA SER A 15 -1.71 -2.89 -8.28
C SER A 15 -1.61 -1.75 -7.27
N TYR A 16 -2.26 -1.88 -6.11
CA TYR A 16 -2.13 -0.92 -5.00
C TYR A 16 -0.72 -0.92 -4.39
N TYR A 17 -0.12 -2.10 -4.21
CA TYR A 17 1.28 -2.21 -3.77
C TYR A 17 2.24 -1.47 -4.71
N ASN A 18 2.14 -1.71 -6.02
CA ASN A 18 2.97 -1.03 -7.01
C ASN A 18 2.74 0.49 -7.01
N PHE A 19 1.50 0.94 -6.84
CA PHE A 19 1.19 2.36 -6.73
C PHE A 19 1.81 2.98 -5.48
N GLY A 20 1.72 2.31 -4.32
CA GLY A 20 2.34 2.75 -3.07
C GLY A 20 3.86 2.83 -3.19
N LYS A 21 4.49 1.81 -3.78
CA LYS A 21 5.93 1.81 -4.09
C LYS A 21 6.34 3.01 -4.94
N ALA A 22 5.59 3.29 -6.02
CA ALA A 22 5.87 4.43 -6.88
C ALA A 22 5.70 5.78 -6.16
N LEU A 23 4.75 5.89 -5.23
CA LEU A 23 4.58 7.08 -4.39
C LEU A 23 5.78 7.27 -3.46
N GLU A 24 6.27 6.20 -2.83
CA GLU A 24 7.44 6.26 -1.93
C GLU A 24 8.72 6.59 -2.73
N ASP A 25 8.95 5.92 -3.86
CA ASP A 25 10.08 6.20 -4.75
C ASP A 25 10.09 7.67 -5.21
N HIS A 26 8.92 8.23 -5.52
CA HIS A 26 8.77 9.62 -5.93
C HIS A 26 8.97 10.59 -4.76
N TYR A 27 8.49 10.23 -3.56
CA TYR A 27 8.72 11.00 -2.35
C TYR A 27 10.22 11.07 -2.02
N ASP A 28 10.90 9.92 -2.05
CA ASP A 28 12.33 9.82 -1.78
C ASP A 28 13.16 10.54 -2.84
N HIS A 29 12.74 10.51 -4.11
CA HIS A 29 13.38 11.31 -5.16
C HIS A 29 13.39 12.80 -4.80
N TYR A 30 12.25 13.38 -4.39
CA TYR A 30 12.19 14.80 -4.05
C TYR A 30 12.85 15.11 -2.70
N LYS A 31 12.72 14.23 -1.71
CA LYS A 31 13.30 14.40 -0.37
C LYS A 31 14.82 14.53 -0.39
N LYS A 32 15.51 13.98 -1.40
CA LYS A 32 16.96 14.15 -1.59
C LYS A 32 17.39 15.61 -1.66
N ASN A 33 16.60 16.46 -2.32
CA ASN A 33 16.97 17.85 -2.62
C ASN A 33 16.01 18.87 -2.00
N ASN A 34 14.99 18.43 -1.27
CA ASN A 34 13.94 19.30 -0.75
C ASN A 34 13.61 18.98 0.71
N PRO A 35 13.21 19.99 1.51
CA PRO A 35 12.62 19.74 2.82
C PRO A 35 11.41 18.81 2.72
N LYS A 36 11.14 18.02 3.77
CA LYS A 36 10.04 17.04 3.81
C LYS A 36 8.69 17.60 3.34
N ARG A 37 8.34 18.82 3.77
CA ARG A 37 7.09 19.49 3.40
C ARG A 37 6.99 19.77 1.89
N THR A 38 8.09 20.18 1.27
CA THR A 38 8.17 20.44 -0.17
C THR A 38 8.11 19.15 -0.97
N ALA A 39 8.82 18.11 -0.54
CA ALA A 39 8.75 16.79 -1.17
C ALA A 39 7.33 16.21 -1.15
N GLN A 40 6.59 16.37 -0.04
CA GLN A 40 5.17 15.98 0.04
C GLN A 40 4.28 16.79 -0.91
N ALA A 41 4.52 18.11 -1.03
CA ALA A 41 3.73 18.96 -1.92
C ALA A 41 3.95 18.63 -3.42
N LEU A 42 5.11 18.08 -3.77
CA LEU A 42 5.48 17.67 -5.12
C LEU A 42 4.97 16.26 -5.51
N LEU A 43 4.44 15.49 -4.56
CA LEU A 43 3.70 14.27 -4.90
C LEU A 43 2.48 14.64 -5.74
N PRO A 44 2.06 13.78 -6.68
CA PRO A 44 0.94 14.05 -7.57
C PRO A 44 -0.34 14.28 -6.75
N ASN A 45 -0.66 15.53 -6.48
CA ASN A 45 -1.88 15.94 -5.78
C ASN A 45 -2.95 16.18 -6.83
N SER A 46 -3.86 15.23 -7.02
CA SER A 46 -5.08 15.53 -7.75
C SER A 46 -5.83 16.56 -6.92
N VAL A 47 -6.06 17.72 -7.52
CA VAL A 47 -6.81 18.81 -6.91
C VAL A 47 -8.20 18.28 -6.53
N SER A 48 -8.52 18.24 -5.23
CA SER A 48 -9.89 18.08 -4.69
C SER A 48 -10.60 16.71 -4.83
N ASP A 49 -9.92 15.60 -5.05
CA ASP A 49 -10.59 14.28 -5.11
C ASP A 49 -10.32 13.43 -3.85
N ASP A 50 -11.22 13.49 -2.87
CA ASP A 50 -11.17 12.71 -1.62
C ASP A 50 -11.01 11.21 -1.90
N LEU A 51 -11.55 10.73 -3.02
CA LEU A 51 -11.40 9.34 -3.43
C LEU A 51 -9.96 9.02 -3.82
N PHE A 52 -9.28 9.94 -4.51
CA PHE A 52 -7.88 9.77 -4.88
C PHE A 52 -6.97 9.80 -3.65
N GLN A 53 -7.26 10.69 -2.69
CA GLN A 53 -6.51 10.74 -1.43
C GLN A 53 -6.65 9.43 -0.63
N LYS A 54 -7.88 8.88 -0.52
CA LYS A 54 -8.10 7.54 0.08
C LYS A 54 -7.33 6.44 -0.66
N LYS A 55 -7.31 6.47 -1.99
CA LYS A 55 -6.56 5.47 -2.78
C LYS A 55 -5.05 5.54 -2.50
N LYS A 56 -4.49 6.75 -2.36
CA LYS A 56 -3.08 6.91 -1.96
C LYS A 56 -2.82 6.34 -0.57
N GLU A 57 -3.66 6.67 0.41
CA GLU A 57 -3.51 6.17 1.77
C GLU A 57 -3.56 4.64 1.82
N TRP A 58 -4.50 4.04 1.09
CA TRP A 58 -4.59 2.58 0.99
C TRP A 58 -3.36 1.97 0.30
N ALA A 59 -2.86 2.63 -0.75
CA ALA A 59 -1.69 2.18 -1.49
C ALA A 59 -0.42 2.22 -0.63
N LEU A 60 -0.18 3.31 0.09
CA LEU A 60 0.94 3.44 1.03
C LEU A 60 0.85 2.38 2.12
N LYS A 61 -0.32 2.22 2.74
CA LYS A 61 -0.51 1.21 3.80
C LYS A 61 -0.29 -0.22 3.33
N ILE A 62 -0.75 -0.55 2.12
CA ILE A 62 -0.49 -1.86 1.49
C ILE A 62 1.00 -2.01 1.19
N TYR A 63 1.63 -0.97 0.64
CA TYR A 63 3.06 -0.97 0.36
C TYR A 63 3.88 -1.21 1.63
N ASP A 64 3.66 -0.43 2.69
CA ASP A 64 4.36 -0.55 3.96
C ASP A 64 4.26 -1.99 4.49
N LEU A 65 3.04 -2.51 4.64
CA LEU A 65 2.80 -3.87 5.15
C LEU A 65 3.55 -4.94 4.35
N PHE A 66 3.41 -4.95 3.01
CA PHE A 66 4.00 -5.98 2.16
C PHE A 66 5.47 -5.75 1.84
N SER A 67 5.99 -4.54 2.03
CA SER A 67 7.43 -4.27 1.97
C SER A 67 8.15 -4.91 3.16
N GLU A 68 7.50 -4.97 4.32
CA GLU A 68 8.05 -5.58 5.54
C GLU A 68 7.90 -7.10 5.58
N ILE A 69 6.69 -7.64 5.31
CA ILE A 69 6.46 -9.10 5.34
C ILE A 69 6.83 -9.82 4.03
N GLY A 70 7.10 -9.05 2.97
CA GLY A 70 7.51 -9.50 1.65
C GLY A 70 6.37 -9.55 0.62
N GLU A 71 6.63 -9.05 -0.60
CA GLU A 71 5.66 -8.98 -1.72
C GLU A 71 5.02 -10.34 -2.05
N HIS A 72 5.79 -11.42 -1.94
CA HIS A 72 5.31 -12.79 -2.19
C HIS A 72 4.12 -13.20 -1.29
N MET A 73 3.89 -12.51 -0.17
CA MET A 73 2.74 -12.75 0.69
C MET A 73 1.42 -12.30 0.06
N ILE A 74 1.43 -11.39 -0.92
CA ILE A 74 0.23 -10.97 -1.67
C ILE A 74 -0.40 -12.19 -2.38
N GLN A 75 0.42 -13.08 -2.94
CA GLN A 75 -0.04 -14.30 -3.62
C GLN A 75 -0.66 -15.34 -2.67
N ARG A 76 -0.52 -15.16 -1.35
CA ARG A 76 -1.11 -16.06 -0.34
C ARG A 76 -2.49 -15.58 0.13
N ILE A 77 -2.94 -14.41 -0.33
CA ILE A 77 -4.22 -13.84 0.06
C ILE A 77 -5.33 -14.55 -0.68
N LYS A 78 -6.21 -15.20 0.07
CA LYS A 78 -7.39 -15.90 -0.48
C LYS A 78 -8.66 -15.08 -0.37
N SER A 79 -8.89 -14.46 0.78
CA SER A 79 -10.18 -13.88 1.15
C SER A 79 -10.16 -12.37 1.39
N PHE A 80 -9.00 -11.76 1.62
CA PHE A 80 -8.91 -10.34 1.95
C PHE A 80 -8.93 -9.46 0.69
N SER A 81 -9.66 -8.36 0.78
CA SER A 81 -9.67 -7.31 -0.24
C SER A 81 -8.78 -6.13 0.17
N VAL A 82 -8.46 -5.24 -0.78
CA VAL A 82 -7.81 -3.95 -0.48
C VAL A 82 -8.57 -3.17 0.60
N ALA A 83 -9.90 -3.13 0.52
CA ALA A 83 -10.72 -2.41 1.50
C ALA A 83 -10.72 -3.07 2.88
N SER A 84 -10.50 -4.38 2.96
CA SER A 84 -10.36 -5.10 4.23
C SER A 84 -8.99 -4.80 4.85
N ILE A 85 -7.92 -4.83 4.04
CA ILE A 85 -6.55 -4.57 4.48
C ILE A 85 -6.39 -3.11 4.91
N SER A 86 -7.01 -2.16 4.20
CA SER A 86 -6.91 -0.74 4.55
C SER A 86 -7.54 -0.39 5.90
N LYS A 87 -8.50 -1.20 6.36
CA LYS A 87 -9.17 -1.06 7.66
C LYS A 87 -8.40 -1.64 8.84
N LEU A 88 -7.29 -2.37 8.61
CA LEU A 88 -6.46 -2.89 9.70
C LEU A 88 -5.99 -1.74 10.59
N SER A 89 -6.14 -1.88 11.91
CA SER A 89 -5.57 -0.91 12.84
C SER A 89 -4.05 -1.03 12.89
N GLN A 90 -3.37 -0.05 13.49
CA GLN A 90 -1.93 -0.16 13.72
C GLN A 90 -1.59 -1.39 14.56
N ASN A 91 -2.41 -1.70 15.59
CA ASN A 91 -2.23 -2.90 16.41
C ASN A 91 -2.36 -4.20 15.59
N ASP A 92 -3.30 -4.25 14.63
CA ASP A 92 -3.44 -5.41 13.75
C ASP A 92 -2.21 -5.57 12.86
N ILE A 93 -1.69 -4.47 12.32
CA ILE A 93 -0.46 -4.45 11.52
C ILE A 93 0.72 -4.92 12.37
N ASP A 94 0.92 -4.34 13.55
CA ASP A 94 2.02 -4.71 14.44
C ASP A 94 1.96 -6.19 14.82
N HIS A 95 0.76 -6.72 15.09
CA HIS A 95 0.57 -8.13 15.36
C HIS A 95 0.93 -9.03 14.17
N ILE A 96 0.56 -8.62 12.95
CA ILE A 96 0.96 -9.31 11.72
C ILE A 96 2.48 -9.27 11.57
N LEU A 97 3.09 -8.10 11.73
CA LEU A 97 4.54 -7.92 11.61
C LEU A 97 5.31 -8.81 12.59
N VAL A 98 4.92 -8.84 13.86
CA VAL A 98 5.51 -9.73 14.87
C VAL A 98 5.39 -11.21 14.48
N ARG A 99 4.26 -11.61 13.90
CA ARG A 99 4.05 -13.00 13.47
C ARG A 99 4.93 -13.40 12.28
N PHE A 100 5.32 -12.44 11.45
CA PHE A 100 6.17 -12.66 10.27
C PHE A 100 7.63 -12.26 10.49
N ALA A 101 7.96 -11.60 11.60
CA ALA A 101 9.32 -11.37 12.06
C ALA A 101 9.99 -12.71 12.36
N LYS A 102 11.12 -12.96 11.71
CA LYS A 102 11.99 -14.11 11.96
C LYS A 102 13.08 -13.75 12.95
#